data_AF-D8M9J4-F1
#
_entry.id   AF-D8M9J4-F1
#
_cell.length_a   1.000
_cell.length_b   1.000
_cell.length_c   1.000
_cell.angle_alpha   90.00
_cell.angle_beta   90.00
_cell.angle_gamma   90.00
#
_symmetry.space_group_name_H-M   'P 1'
#
loop_
_entity.id
_entity.type
_entity.pdbx_description
1 polymer ?
#
loop_
_entity_poly.entity_id
_entity_poly.type
_entity_poly.pdbx_seq_one_letter_code
_entity_poly.pdbx_strand_id
1 'polypeptide(L)'
;MCKRYLTRQWTMKTVIQSPLGYLSASGGVVNVVSRNGSAFLQSLYGITKSKHDFIGGQLFYERSMLSPSEALMLLCYINGKVWLCESLTVMECVRSTVDMNYPLWVDKEQRKSRILEMLRLLQLDSIRDKLVRDLSHPQQIMLQIALEVQSNRRVILLDNAFEDFSPADYGIMMNYLKTVARTGVLFLVYSKTPISILCNYLDSVLVLGDHGAVLYYGDLVEGKKVLFDPYYREEPHYNALDCLFHTVARNDG
;
A
#
# COMPACT_ATOMS: atom_id res chain seq x y z
N MET A 1 -51.13 17.16 -26.05
CA MET A 1 -50.20 16.27 -26.80
C MET A 1 -48.79 16.85 -26.73
N CYS A 2 -47.88 16.25 -25.97
CA CYS A 2 -46.45 16.35 -26.31
C CYS A 2 -45.67 15.19 -25.70
N LYS A 3 -44.70 14.72 -26.49
CA LYS A 3 -44.10 13.39 -26.50
C LYS A 3 -43.16 13.11 -25.33
N ARG A 4 -43.16 11.85 -24.91
CA ARG A 4 -42.05 11.15 -24.22
C ARG A 4 -40.71 11.45 -24.89
N TYR A 5 -39.73 11.87 -24.09
CA TYR A 5 -38.32 11.56 -24.34
C TYR A 5 -37.78 10.82 -23.11
N LEU A 6 -37.44 9.55 -23.31
CA LEU A 6 -36.66 8.73 -22.39
C LEU A 6 -35.28 9.37 -22.23
N THR A 7 -35.04 10.06 -21.12
CA THR A 7 -33.68 10.45 -20.72
C THR A 7 -33.12 9.33 -19.86
N ARG A 8 -32.02 8.75 -20.35
CA ARG A 8 -31.24 7.65 -19.77
C ARG A 8 -31.10 7.79 -18.25
N GLN A 9 -31.48 6.74 -17.53
CA GLN A 9 -31.09 6.54 -16.13
C GLN A 9 -29.56 6.57 -16.05
N TRP A 10 -29.02 7.54 -15.31
CA TRP A 10 -27.63 7.51 -14.89
C TRP A 10 -27.51 6.41 -13.84
N THR A 11 -27.00 5.25 -14.24
CA THR A 11 -26.56 4.22 -13.31
C THR A 11 -25.43 4.78 -12.46
N MET A 12 -25.54 4.62 -11.14
CA MET A 12 -24.71 5.28 -10.12
C MET A 12 -23.21 5.26 -10.48
N LYS A 13 -22.61 6.45 -10.58
CA LYS A 13 -21.15 6.62 -10.54
C LYS A 13 -20.69 6.19 -9.15
N THR A 14 -19.74 5.26 -9.06
CA THR A 14 -19.07 4.93 -7.80
C THR A 14 -18.40 6.20 -7.27
N VAL A 15 -19.03 6.87 -6.31
CA VAL A 15 -18.40 7.98 -5.59
C VAL A 15 -17.68 7.35 -4.40
N ILE A 16 -16.36 7.39 -4.41
CA ILE A 16 -15.55 7.10 -3.23
C ILE A 16 -15.49 8.42 -2.44
N GLN A 17 -16.50 8.67 -1.60
CA GLN A 17 -16.41 9.75 -0.60
C GLN A 17 -15.67 9.19 0.59
N SER A 18 -14.34 9.34 0.58
CA SER A 18 -13.56 9.14 1.78
C SER A 18 -13.28 10.50 2.40
N PRO A 19 -14.07 10.96 3.39
CA PRO A 19 -13.54 11.91 4.34
C PRO A 19 -12.46 11.13 5.09
N LEU A 20 -11.23 11.13 4.57
CA LEU A 20 -10.11 10.59 5.31
C LEU A 20 -9.98 11.42 6.57
N GLY A 21 -10.55 10.91 7.66
CA GLY A 21 -10.22 11.31 9.00
C GLY A 21 -8.73 11.06 9.18
N TYR A 22 -8.04 12.08 9.66
CA TYR A 22 -6.66 12.08 10.15
C TYR A 22 -6.06 10.68 10.40
N LEU A 23 -5.08 10.29 9.57
CA LEU A 23 -4.23 9.12 9.81
C LEU A 23 -3.04 9.57 10.68
N SER A 24 -3.11 9.30 11.98
CA SER A 24 -2.03 9.59 12.93
C SER A 24 -1.01 8.46 12.93
N ALA A 25 -0.08 8.44 11.98
CA ALA A 25 0.99 7.46 11.99
C ALA A 25 2.34 8.17 11.94
N SER A 26 3.18 7.98 12.96
CA SER A 26 4.61 8.31 12.94
C SER A 26 5.40 7.33 12.06
N GLY A 27 4.82 6.91 10.93
CA GLY A 27 5.13 5.67 10.22
C GLY A 27 4.30 4.48 10.71
N GLY A 28 4.32 3.39 9.96
CA GLY A 28 3.58 2.16 10.30
C GLY A 28 3.14 1.36 9.07
N VAL A 29 2.69 0.14 9.30
CA VAL A 29 2.05 -0.71 8.30
C VAL A 29 0.56 -0.76 8.60
N VAL A 30 -0.24 -0.12 7.74
CA VAL A 30 -1.70 -0.04 7.85
C VAL A 30 -2.33 -0.91 6.78
N ASN A 31 -3.14 -1.88 7.17
CA ASN A 31 -3.93 -2.65 6.21
C ASN A 31 -5.24 -1.93 5.89
N VAL A 32 -5.54 -1.80 4.60
CA VAL A 32 -6.80 -1.29 4.09
C VAL A 32 -7.73 -2.46 3.85
N VAL A 33 -8.82 -2.54 4.61
CA VAL A 33 -9.90 -3.52 4.44
C VAL A 33 -11.05 -2.83 3.73
N SER A 34 -11.29 -3.18 2.47
CA SER A 34 -12.36 -2.59 1.67
C SER A 34 -12.70 -3.45 0.46
N ARG A 35 -13.96 -3.41 -0.02
CA ARG A 35 -14.35 -3.98 -1.31
C ARG A 35 -13.70 -3.25 -2.49
N ASN A 36 -13.46 -1.94 -2.34
CA ASN A 36 -12.96 -1.04 -3.39
C ASN A 36 -11.59 -0.43 -3.03
N GLY A 37 -10.78 -1.10 -2.20
CA GLY A 37 -9.53 -0.55 -1.65
C GLY A 37 -8.51 -0.15 -2.72
N SER A 38 -8.43 -0.87 -3.83
CA SER A 38 -7.59 -0.52 -4.98
C SER A 38 -7.95 0.85 -5.57
N ALA A 39 -9.25 1.14 -5.74
CA ALA A 39 -9.70 2.43 -6.27
C ALA A 39 -9.44 3.59 -5.28
N PHE A 40 -9.47 3.31 -3.98
CA PHE A 40 -9.07 4.25 -2.94
C PHE A 40 -7.56 4.56 -2.97
N LEU A 41 -6.69 3.55 -3.09
CA LEU A 41 -5.25 3.80 -3.23
C LEU A 41 -4.92 4.55 -4.53
N GLN A 42 -5.59 4.20 -5.63
CA GLN A 42 -5.45 4.88 -6.91
C GLN A 42 -5.87 6.35 -6.81
N SER A 43 -6.97 6.66 -6.12
CA SER A 43 -7.41 8.06 -5.97
C SER A 43 -6.43 8.90 -5.15
N LEU A 44 -5.78 8.32 -4.13
CA LEU A 44 -4.72 8.99 -3.37
C LEU A 44 -3.52 9.37 -4.25
N TYR A 45 -3.14 8.51 -5.18
CA TYR A 45 -2.04 8.77 -6.11
C TYR A 45 -2.46 9.59 -7.34
N GLY A 46 -3.75 9.87 -7.52
CA GLY A 46 -4.26 10.62 -8.67
C GLY A 46 -4.52 9.77 -9.92
N ILE A 47 -4.61 8.44 -9.81
CA ILE A 47 -4.95 7.53 -10.92
C ILE A 47 -6.46 7.36 -11.01
N THR A 48 -7.01 7.53 -12.20
CA THR A 48 -8.43 7.23 -12.52
C THR A 48 -8.55 6.17 -13.60
N LYS A 49 -9.72 5.49 -13.65
CA LYS A 49 -10.01 4.49 -14.68
C LYS A 49 -10.54 5.14 -15.96
N SER A 50 -11.25 6.25 -15.83
CA SER A 50 -11.83 7.01 -16.93
C SER A 50 -11.36 8.46 -16.92
N LYS A 51 -11.26 9.05 -18.12
CA LYS A 51 -10.99 10.49 -18.30
C LYS A 51 -12.11 11.38 -17.75
N HIS A 52 -13.29 10.82 -17.51
CA HIS A 52 -14.43 11.53 -16.95
C HIS A 52 -14.54 11.42 -15.42
N ASP A 53 -13.65 10.64 -14.81
CA ASP A 53 -13.58 10.55 -13.36
C ASP A 53 -12.92 11.82 -12.83
N PHE A 54 -13.43 12.30 -11.69
CA PHE A 54 -12.91 13.47 -11.01
C PHE A 54 -12.43 13.07 -9.63
N ILE A 55 -11.16 13.33 -9.34
CA ILE A 55 -10.59 13.20 -8.00
C ILE A 55 -10.58 14.59 -7.38
N GLY A 56 -11.31 14.73 -6.26
CA GLY A 56 -11.29 15.91 -5.41
C GLY A 56 -10.80 15.56 -4.02
N GLY A 57 -10.61 16.58 -3.18
CA GLY A 57 -10.15 16.42 -1.80
C GLY A 57 -8.87 17.20 -1.54
N GLN A 58 -8.45 17.20 -0.27
CA GLN A 58 -7.25 17.87 0.18
C GLN A 58 -6.43 16.87 0.99
N LEU A 59 -5.14 16.76 0.68
CA LEU A 59 -4.20 15.94 1.44
C LEU A 59 -3.42 16.85 2.37
N PHE A 60 -3.29 16.43 3.63
CA PHE A 60 -2.49 17.12 4.62
C PHE A 60 -1.39 16.18 5.11
N TYR A 61 -0.16 16.69 5.19
CA TYR A 61 0.98 16.01 5.77
C TYR A 61 1.63 16.94 6.79
N GLU A 62 1.84 16.45 8.01
CA GLU A 62 2.34 17.26 9.13
C GLU A 62 1.58 18.59 9.32
N ARG A 63 0.24 18.54 9.17
CA ARG A 63 -0.69 19.69 9.26
C ARG A 63 -0.57 20.71 8.12
N SER A 64 0.28 20.47 7.14
CA SER A 64 0.41 21.31 5.95
C SER A 64 -0.39 20.72 4.80
N MET A 65 -1.20 21.55 4.13
CA MET A 65 -1.91 21.13 2.92
C MET A 65 -0.89 20.91 1.80
N LEU A 66 -0.98 19.76 1.14
CA LEU A 66 -0.13 19.42 0.01
C LEU A 66 -0.78 19.87 -1.30
N SER A 67 0.03 20.49 -2.16
CA SER A 67 -0.27 20.59 -3.58
C SER A 67 -0.20 19.20 -4.25
N PRO A 68 -0.82 19.01 -5.43
CA PRO A 68 -0.72 17.76 -6.18
C PRO A 68 0.73 17.32 -6.44
N SER A 69 1.63 18.28 -6.72
CA SER A 69 3.05 17.99 -6.95
C SER A 69 3.76 17.51 -5.69
N GLU A 70 3.50 18.13 -4.54
CA GLU A 70 4.08 17.68 -3.26
C GLU A 70 3.53 16.31 -2.84
N ALA A 71 2.24 16.06 -3.09
CA ALA A 71 1.65 14.75 -2.87
C ALA A 71 2.35 13.66 -3.72
N LEU A 72 2.62 13.94 -4.99
CA LEU A 72 3.37 13.01 -5.87
C LEU A 72 4.85 12.88 -5.50
N MET A 73 5.46 13.85 -4.83
CA MET A 73 6.80 13.71 -4.25
C MET A 73 6.80 12.84 -2.99
N LEU A 74 5.72 12.91 -2.20
CA LEU A 74 5.56 12.16 -0.96
C LEU A 74 5.13 10.70 -1.17
N LEU A 75 4.20 10.49 -2.10
CA LEU A 75 3.51 9.22 -2.35
C LEU A 75 4.22 8.37 -3.39
N CYS A 76 4.08 7.05 -3.22
CA CYS A 76 4.42 6.06 -4.23
C CYS A 76 3.28 5.04 -4.33
N TYR A 77 2.99 4.54 -5.54
CA TYR A 77 1.96 3.55 -5.79
C TYR A 77 2.54 2.34 -6.52
N ILE A 78 2.35 1.15 -5.94
CA ILE A 78 2.86 -0.13 -6.44
C ILE A 78 1.70 -1.11 -6.51
N ASN A 79 1.47 -1.70 -7.68
CA ASN A 79 0.30 -2.55 -7.97
C ASN A 79 0.65 -3.95 -8.47
N GLY A 80 1.70 -4.56 -7.93
CA GLY A 80 2.21 -5.87 -8.39
C GLY A 80 2.89 -5.85 -9.77
N LYS A 81 2.81 -4.76 -10.53
CA LYS A 81 3.60 -4.60 -11.76
C LYS A 81 5.00 -4.08 -11.44
N VAL A 82 5.99 -4.70 -12.07
CA VAL A 82 7.41 -4.36 -11.88
C VAL A 82 7.85 -3.28 -12.88
N TRP A 83 8.43 -2.21 -12.36
CA TRP A 83 8.97 -1.09 -13.16
C TRP A 83 10.47 -0.91 -12.92
N LEU A 84 11.26 -1.93 -13.24
CA LEU A 84 12.71 -1.95 -13.03
C LEU A 84 13.45 -2.10 -14.36
N CYS A 85 14.69 -1.61 -14.43
CA CYS A 85 15.53 -1.84 -15.60
C CYS A 85 16.08 -3.26 -15.60
N GLU A 86 15.51 -4.10 -16.47
CA GLU A 86 15.84 -5.52 -16.61
C GLU A 86 17.31 -5.84 -16.92
N SER A 87 18.00 -4.90 -17.57
CA SER A 87 19.40 -5.06 -18.01
C SER A 87 20.44 -4.66 -16.95
N LEU A 88 20.01 -4.08 -15.83
CA LEU A 88 20.91 -3.75 -14.72
C LEU A 88 20.99 -4.92 -13.74
N THR A 89 22.13 -5.01 -13.06
CA THR A 89 22.25 -5.87 -11.87
C THR A 89 21.46 -5.27 -10.69
N VAL A 90 21.12 -6.11 -9.72
CA VAL A 90 20.48 -5.65 -8.47
C VAL A 90 21.31 -4.55 -7.79
N MET A 91 22.63 -4.75 -7.69
CA MET A 91 23.54 -3.78 -7.10
C MET A 91 23.59 -2.47 -7.89
N GLU A 92 23.63 -2.52 -9.23
CA GLU A 92 23.63 -1.31 -10.06
C GLU A 92 22.32 -0.52 -9.93
N CYS A 93 21.17 -1.19 -9.92
CA CYS A 93 19.87 -0.56 -9.67
C CYS A 93 19.86 0.18 -8.34
N VAL A 94 20.23 -0.51 -7.25
CA VAL A 94 20.25 0.08 -5.91
C VAL A 94 21.21 1.26 -5.81
N ARG A 95 22.43 1.10 -6.33
CA ARG A 95 23.44 2.17 -6.31
C ARG A 95 22.97 3.39 -7.09
N SER A 96 22.41 3.20 -8.28
CA SER A 96 21.90 4.30 -9.11
C SER A 96 20.80 5.07 -8.37
N THR A 97 19.84 4.38 -7.75
CA THR A 97 18.79 5.02 -6.97
C THR A 97 19.34 5.77 -5.75
N VAL A 98 20.26 5.16 -5.00
CA VAL A 98 20.85 5.81 -3.82
C VAL A 98 21.69 7.03 -4.21
N ASP A 99 22.52 6.92 -5.25
CA ASP A 99 23.38 8.01 -5.69
C ASP A 99 22.58 9.21 -6.22
N MET A 100 21.41 8.99 -6.83
CA MET A 100 20.52 10.06 -7.29
C MET A 100 19.75 10.77 -6.16
N ASN A 101 19.40 10.04 -5.09
CA ASN A 101 18.53 10.56 -4.04
C ASN A 101 19.26 11.05 -2.78
N TYR A 102 20.54 10.69 -2.61
CA TYR A 102 21.31 11.07 -1.44
C TYR A 102 22.08 12.38 -1.66
N PRO A 103 22.02 13.31 -0.70
CA PRO A 103 22.80 14.54 -0.77
C PRO A 103 24.31 14.28 -0.85
N LEU A 104 25.02 15.16 -1.57
CA LEU A 104 26.48 15.05 -1.77
C LEU A 104 27.28 15.04 -0.46
N TRP A 105 26.75 15.64 0.61
CA TRP A 105 27.41 15.70 1.93
C TRP A 105 27.27 14.42 2.77
N VAL A 106 26.46 13.44 2.35
CA VAL A 106 26.38 12.14 3.05
C VAL A 106 27.61 11.30 2.70
N ASP A 107 28.29 10.76 3.71
CA ASP A 107 29.50 9.97 3.53
C ASP A 107 29.25 8.70 2.67
N LYS A 108 30.25 8.35 1.84
CA LYS A 108 30.15 7.21 0.92
C LYS A 108 30.06 5.87 1.66
N GLU A 109 30.77 5.71 2.78
CA GLU A 109 30.72 4.46 3.56
C GLU A 109 29.36 4.32 4.25
N GLN A 110 28.78 5.43 4.71
CA GLN A 110 27.43 5.41 5.27
C GLN A 110 26.38 4.95 4.22
N ARG A 111 26.46 5.46 2.98
CA ARG A 111 25.58 5.01 1.89
C ARG A 111 25.75 3.53 1.60
N LYS A 112 27.00 3.07 1.48
CA LYS A 112 27.33 1.67 1.21
C LYS A 112 26.81 0.74 2.32
N SER A 113 26.94 1.15 3.58
CA SER A 113 26.40 0.39 4.72
C SER A 113 24.88 0.23 4.62
N ARG A 114 24.15 1.29 4.30
CA ARG A 114 22.68 1.25 4.12
C ARG A 114 22.26 0.33 2.97
N ILE A 115 22.97 0.38 1.84
CA ILE A 115 22.72 -0.51 0.70
C ILE A 115 22.87 -1.97 1.11
N LEU A 116 23.97 -2.31 1.80
CA LEU A 116 24.24 -3.69 2.23
C LEU A 116 23.24 -4.16 3.28
N GLU A 117 22.86 -3.30 4.23
CA GLU A 117 21.84 -3.62 5.22
C GLU A 117 20.48 -3.90 4.56
N MET A 118 20.06 -3.05 3.62
CA MET A 118 18.82 -3.24 2.86
C MET A 118 18.82 -4.56 2.08
N LEU A 119 19.90 -4.86 1.34
CA LEU A 119 20.02 -6.11 0.59
C LEU A 119 20.01 -7.34 1.51
N ARG A 120 20.58 -7.25 2.71
CA ARG A 120 20.55 -8.32 3.72
C ARG A 120 19.14 -8.53 4.28
N LEU A 121 18.43 -7.44 4.64
CA LEU A 121 17.06 -7.53 5.15
C LEU A 121 16.10 -8.18 4.14
N LEU A 122 16.32 -7.94 2.85
CA LEU A 122 15.53 -8.53 1.76
C LEU A 122 16.08 -9.87 1.27
N GLN A 123 17.18 -10.37 1.86
CA GLN A 123 17.88 -11.59 1.44
C GLN A 123 18.33 -11.59 -0.04
N LEU A 124 18.61 -10.40 -0.59
CA LEU A 124 19.08 -10.21 -1.97
C LEU A 124 20.62 -10.13 -2.07
N ASP A 125 21.35 -10.18 -0.95
CA ASP A 125 22.82 -10.02 -0.93
C ASP A 125 23.56 -11.07 -1.78
N SER A 126 23.11 -12.33 -1.74
CA SER A 126 23.72 -13.43 -2.51
C SER A 126 23.46 -13.35 -4.02
N ILE A 127 22.49 -12.55 -4.44
CA ILE A 127 22.07 -12.37 -5.84
C ILE A 127 22.30 -10.93 -6.34
N ARG A 128 23.08 -10.13 -5.60
CA ARG A 128 23.32 -8.72 -5.90
C ARG A 128 23.94 -8.47 -7.29
N ASP A 129 24.68 -9.44 -7.81
CA ASP A 129 25.37 -9.38 -9.10
C ASP A 129 24.54 -10.01 -10.24
N LYS A 130 23.34 -10.53 -9.95
CA LYS A 130 22.41 -11.01 -10.98
C LYS A 130 21.68 -9.85 -11.64
N LEU A 131 21.30 -10.05 -12.90
CA LEU A 131 20.43 -9.11 -13.62
C LEU A 131 19.01 -9.15 -13.06
N VAL A 132 18.33 -8.00 -13.07
CA VAL A 132 16.95 -7.88 -12.58
C VAL A 132 15.99 -8.81 -13.34
N ARG A 133 16.19 -9.01 -14.65
CA ARG A 133 15.36 -9.94 -15.45
C ARG A 133 15.45 -11.40 -15.01
N ASP A 134 16.52 -11.77 -14.32
CA ASP A 134 16.77 -13.14 -13.86
C ASP A 134 16.24 -13.39 -12.43
N LEU A 135 15.62 -12.38 -11.82
CA LEU A 135 14.98 -12.48 -10.50
C LEU A 135 13.58 -13.09 -10.60
N SER A 136 13.14 -13.72 -9.52
CA SER A 136 11.73 -14.09 -9.39
C SER A 136 10.84 -12.85 -9.26
N HIS A 137 9.56 -12.97 -9.62
CA HIS A 137 8.63 -11.85 -9.52
C HIS A 137 8.51 -11.26 -8.09
N PRO A 138 8.44 -12.06 -7.00
CA PRO A 138 8.50 -11.53 -5.64
C PRO A 138 9.79 -10.77 -5.32
N GLN A 139 10.95 -11.27 -5.79
CA GLN A 139 12.24 -10.59 -5.59
C GLN A 139 12.28 -9.24 -6.32
N GLN A 140 11.70 -9.15 -7.51
CA GLN A 140 11.60 -7.88 -8.24
C GLN A 140 10.70 -6.88 -7.51
N ILE A 141 9.56 -7.32 -6.96
CA ILE A 141 8.67 -6.46 -6.16
C ILE A 141 9.36 -5.99 -4.88
N MET A 142 10.04 -6.89 -4.16
CA MET A 142 10.83 -6.54 -2.98
C MET A 142 11.88 -5.47 -3.31
N LEU A 143 12.63 -5.67 -4.40
CA LEU A 143 13.62 -4.72 -4.87
C LEU A 143 12.97 -3.37 -5.22
N GLN A 144 11.86 -3.35 -5.97
CA GLN A 144 11.16 -2.11 -6.32
C GLN A 144 10.71 -1.34 -5.08
N ILE A 145 10.07 -2.00 -4.11
CA ILE A 145 9.65 -1.34 -2.87
C ILE A 145 10.87 -0.76 -2.13
N ALA A 146 12.00 -1.49 -2.13
CA ALA A 146 13.24 -1.01 -1.54
C ALA A 146 13.78 0.27 -2.21
N LEU A 147 13.78 0.32 -3.54
CA LEU A 147 14.21 1.50 -4.31
C LEU A 147 13.31 2.71 -4.04
N GLU A 148 11.99 2.50 -3.92
CA GLU A 148 11.04 3.57 -3.61
C GLU A 148 11.28 4.13 -2.20
N VAL A 149 11.58 3.28 -1.22
CA VAL A 149 12.02 3.71 0.12
C VAL A 149 13.31 4.55 0.04
N GLN A 150 14.30 4.11 -0.75
CA GLN A 150 15.55 4.87 -0.93
C GLN A 150 15.36 6.18 -1.70
N SER A 151 14.25 6.31 -2.44
CA SER A 151 13.86 7.54 -3.14
C SER A 151 13.15 8.56 -2.24
N ASN A 152 13.31 8.43 -0.91
CA ASN A 152 12.73 9.32 0.12
C ASN A 152 11.20 9.44 0.08
N ARG A 153 10.50 8.43 -0.47
CA ARG A 153 9.04 8.35 -0.40
C ARG A 153 8.63 8.07 1.05
N ARG A 154 7.67 8.83 1.57
CA ARG A 154 7.21 8.69 2.97
C ARG A 154 5.89 7.96 3.09
N VAL A 155 5.12 7.88 2.02
CA VAL A 155 3.85 7.14 2.00
C VAL A 155 3.86 6.21 0.79
N ILE A 156 3.87 4.91 1.03
CA ILE A 156 3.94 3.88 0.00
C ILE A 156 2.62 3.11 -0.02
N LEU A 157 1.91 3.17 -1.13
CA LEU A 157 0.64 2.52 -1.39
C LEU A 157 0.90 1.19 -2.10
N LEU A 158 0.56 0.09 -1.45
CA LEU A 158 0.78 -1.27 -1.92
C LEU A 158 -0.58 -1.89 -2.27
N ASP A 159 -0.93 -1.86 -3.56
CA ASP A 159 -2.19 -2.39 -4.10
C ASP A 159 -1.99 -3.82 -4.62
N ASN A 160 -2.40 -4.84 -3.85
CA ASN A 160 -2.25 -6.25 -4.23
C ASN A 160 -0.80 -6.64 -4.57
N ALA A 161 0.19 -5.96 -3.98
CA ALA A 161 1.59 -6.13 -4.33
C ALA A 161 2.16 -7.51 -3.94
N PHE A 162 1.46 -8.27 -3.09
CA PHE A 162 1.96 -9.52 -2.50
C PHE A 162 1.16 -10.76 -2.92
N GLU A 163 0.36 -10.68 -3.99
CA GLU A 163 -0.53 -11.77 -4.42
C GLU A 163 0.24 -13.08 -4.72
N ASP A 164 1.44 -12.97 -5.31
CA ASP A 164 2.29 -14.12 -5.68
C ASP A 164 3.34 -14.50 -4.62
N PHE A 165 3.28 -13.93 -3.41
CA PHE A 165 4.30 -14.16 -2.39
C PHE A 165 4.07 -15.50 -1.68
N SER A 166 5.12 -16.30 -1.56
CA SER A 166 5.10 -17.45 -0.64
C SER A 166 5.08 -16.96 0.82
N PRO A 167 4.69 -17.79 1.80
CA PRO A 167 4.76 -17.41 3.22
C PRO A 167 6.16 -16.96 3.67
N ALA A 168 7.22 -17.52 3.06
CA ALA A 168 8.59 -17.14 3.33
C ALA A 168 8.91 -15.74 2.78
N ASP A 169 8.55 -15.47 1.52
CA ASP A 169 8.71 -14.15 0.88
C ASP A 169 7.95 -13.08 1.67
N TYR A 170 6.74 -13.41 2.11
CA TYR A 170 5.91 -12.52 2.89
C TYR A 170 6.56 -12.16 4.23
N GLY A 171 7.11 -13.14 4.94
CA GLY A 171 7.83 -12.91 6.20
C GLY A 171 9.05 -12.00 6.03
N ILE A 172 9.85 -12.22 4.97
CA ILE A 172 10.99 -11.36 4.62
C ILE A 172 10.52 -9.92 4.40
N MET A 173 9.51 -9.77 3.55
CA MET A 173 9.03 -8.46 3.15
C MET A 173 8.39 -7.70 4.31
N MET A 174 7.56 -8.35 5.13
CA MET A 174 6.93 -7.69 6.27
C MET A 174 7.94 -7.28 7.36
N ASN A 175 8.98 -8.08 7.59
CA ASN A 175 10.07 -7.70 8.49
C ASN A 175 10.82 -6.46 7.98
N TYR A 176 11.05 -6.39 6.67
CA TYR A 176 11.63 -5.20 6.04
C TYR A 176 10.70 -3.98 6.20
N LEU A 177 9.41 -4.11 5.87
CA LEU A 177 8.43 -3.03 6.02
C LEU A 177 8.35 -2.52 7.46
N LYS A 178 8.29 -3.40 8.47
CA LYS A 178 8.31 -3.01 9.88
C LYS A 178 9.58 -2.26 10.27
N THR A 179 10.73 -2.69 9.75
CA THR A 179 12.02 -2.03 10.03
C THR A 179 12.04 -0.63 9.44
N VAL A 180 11.60 -0.48 8.18
CA VAL A 180 11.52 0.82 7.50
C VAL A 180 10.45 1.72 8.13
N ALA A 181 9.31 1.17 8.54
CA ALA A 181 8.21 1.92 9.15
C ALA A 181 8.64 2.68 10.42
N ARG A 182 9.57 2.11 11.20
CA ARG A 182 10.18 2.79 12.37
C ARG A 182 10.95 4.06 12.03
N THR A 183 11.29 4.27 10.75
CA THR A 183 11.96 5.50 10.27
C THR A 183 10.98 6.61 9.87
N GLY A 184 9.67 6.40 10.07
CA GLY A 184 8.63 7.36 9.73
C GLY A 184 7.97 7.14 8.36
N VAL A 185 8.21 6.01 7.70
CA VAL A 185 7.53 5.66 6.44
C VAL A 185 6.19 4.99 6.76
N LEU A 186 5.13 5.43 6.09
CA LEU A 186 3.80 4.85 6.16
C LEU A 186 3.57 3.93 4.96
N PHE A 187 3.17 2.69 5.24
CA PHE A 187 2.75 1.72 4.23
C PHE A 187 1.24 1.52 4.33
N LEU A 188 0.51 1.82 3.24
CA LEU A 188 -0.89 1.44 3.10
C LEU A 188 -0.96 0.19 2.24
N VAL A 189 -1.32 -0.94 2.86
CA VAL A 189 -1.38 -2.25 2.20
C VAL A 189 -2.83 -2.60 1.93
N TYR A 190 -3.18 -2.82 0.67
CA TYR A 190 -4.46 -3.40 0.29
C TYR A 190 -4.22 -4.78 -0.33
N SER A 191 -5.04 -5.74 0.06
CA SER A 191 -5.07 -7.08 -0.55
C SER A 191 -6.53 -7.45 -0.80
N LYS A 192 -6.80 -7.96 -2.01
CA LYS A 192 -8.13 -8.35 -2.47
C LYS A 192 -8.65 -9.56 -1.72
N THR A 193 -7.74 -10.48 -1.39
CA THR A 193 -8.01 -11.59 -0.48
C THR A 193 -7.41 -11.27 0.88
N PRO A 194 -8.06 -11.70 1.98
CA PRO A 194 -7.48 -11.54 3.30
C PRO A 194 -6.24 -12.43 3.41
N ILE A 195 -5.13 -11.83 3.85
CA ILE A 195 -3.86 -12.54 4.02
C ILE A 195 -3.62 -12.68 5.53
N SER A 196 -3.85 -13.88 6.05
CA SER A 196 -3.80 -14.15 7.50
C SER A 196 -2.46 -13.78 8.14
N ILE A 197 -1.35 -14.07 7.45
CA ILE A 197 -0.01 -13.76 7.91
C ILE A 197 0.23 -12.25 8.11
N LEU A 198 -0.52 -11.39 7.41
CA LEU A 198 -0.42 -9.94 7.55
C LEU A 198 -0.77 -9.48 8.97
N CYS A 199 -1.73 -10.12 9.64
CA CYS A 199 -2.20 -9.75 10.97
C CYS A 199 -1.07 -9.56 11.98
N ASN A 200 -0.02 -10.37 11.87
CA ASN A 200 1.11 -10.37 12.80
C ASN A 200 2.04 -9.16 12.63
N TYR A 201 1.91 -8.41 11.54
CA TYR A 201 2.80 -7.32 11.15
C TYR A 201 2.10 -5.97 11.02
N LEU A 202 0.81 -5.88 11.31
CA LEU A 202 0.08 -4.62 11.24
C LEU A 202 0.32 -3.76 12.46
N ASP A 203 0.35 -2.45 12.25
CA ASP A 203 0.24 -1.45 13.32
C ASP A 203 -1.20 -0.98 13.48
N SER A 204 -1.96 -0.94 12.38
CA SER A 204 -3.37 -0.55 12.38
C SER A 204 -4.11 -1.13 11.20
N VAL A 205 -5.44 -1.09 11.27
CA VAL A 205 -6.34 -1.37 10.15
C VAL A 205 -7.17 -0.14 9.84
N LEU A 206 -7.37 0.11 8.54
CA LEU A 206 -8.29 1.09 7.99
C LEU A 206 -9.42 0.33 7.30
N VAL A 207 -10.62 0.37 7.86
CA VAL A 207 -11.80 -0.30 7.30
C VAL A 207 -12.66 0.73 6.57
N LEU A 208 -12.89 0.50 5.28
CA LEU A 208 -13.69 1.36 4.43
C LEU A 208 -14.96 0.64 3.97
N GLY A 209 -16.09 1.32 4.04
CA GLY A 209 -17.36 0.85 3.48
C GLY A 209 -17.40 0.97 1.95
N ASP A 210 -18.52 0.53 1.35
CA ASP A 210 -18.67 0.42 -0.11
C ASP A 210 -18.48 1.73 -0.87
N HIS A 211 -18.82 2.85 -0.24
CA HIS A 211 -18.69 4.21 -0.79
C HIS A 211 -17.40 4.93 -0.37
N GLY A 212 -16.42 4.22 0.20
CA GLY A 212 -15.16 4.80 0.65
C GLY A 212 -15.22 5.53 2.00
N ALA A 213 -16.39 5.53 2.65
CA ALA A 213 -16.55 6.07 4.00
C ALA A 213 -15.68 5.26 4.98
N VAL A 214 -14.94 5.96 5.83
CA VAL A 214 -14.13 5.33 6.88
C VAL A 214 -15.08 4.80 7.95
N LEU A 215 -15.13 3.47 8.10
CA LEU A 215 -15.91 2.81 9.15
C LEU A 215 -15.12 2.69 10.45
N TYR A 216 -13.81 2.44 10.33
CA TYR A 216 -12.92 2.29 11.47
C TYR A 216 -11.47 2.56 11.08
N TYR A 217 -10.70 3.14 11.99
CA TYR A 217 -9.25 3.19 11.94
C TYR A 217 -8.68 2.98 13.34
N GLY A 218 -7.75 2.05 13.49
CA GLY A 218 -7.11 1.77 14.77
C GLY A 218 -6.53 0.37 14.86
N ASP A 219 -6.41 -0.13 16.09
CA ASP A 219 -5.90 -1.48 16.37
C ASP A 219 -6.81 -2.57 15.79
N LEU A 220 -6.22 -3.67 15.33
CA LEU A 220 -6.92 -4.79 14.70
C LEU A 220 -7.88 -5.50 15.67
N VAL A 221 -7.46 -5.70 16.93
CA VAL A 221 -8.24 -6.43 17.94
C VAL A 221 -9.44 -5.61 18.38
N GLU A 222 -9.26 -4.30 18.61
CA GLU A 222 -10.37 -3.40 18.89
C GLU A 222 -11.31 -3.25 17.69
N GLY A 223 -10.77 -3.20 16.47
CA GLY A 223 -11.56 -3.15 15.25
C GLY A 223 -12.54 -4.31 15.14
N LYS A 224 -12.11 -5.53 15.47
CA LYS A 224 -12.98 -6.72 15.52
C LYS A 224 -14.14 -6.57 16.51
N LYS A 225 -13.92 -5.91 17.66
CA LYS A 225 -14.96 -5.69 18.68
C LYS A 225 -15.94 -4.60 18.27
N VAL A 226 -15.42 -3.51 17.69
CA VAL A 226 -16.24 -2.36 17.30
C VAL A 226 -17.12 -2.67 16.09
N LEU A 227 -16.57 -3.39 15.11
CA LEU A 227 -17.27 -3.81 13.89
C LEU A 227 -17.88 -5.21 14.04
N PHE A 228 -18.25 -5.59 15.27
CA PHE A 228 -18.82 -6.89 15.59
C PHE A 228 -20.11 -7.13 14.80
N ASP A 229 -20.11 -8.18 13.99
CA ASP A 229 -21.30 -8.68 13.31
C ASP A 229 -21.97 -9.74 14.21
N PRO A 230 -23.17 -9.49 14.76
CA PRO A 230 -23.87 -10.42 15.63
C PRO A 230 -24.30 -11.72 14.94
N TYR A 231 -24.29 -11.75 13.60
CA TYR A 231 -24.57 -12.94 12.79
C TYR A 231 -23.29 -13.68 12.37
N TYR A 232 -22.12 -13.17 12.73
CA TYR A 232 -20.85 -13.80 12.45
C TYR A 232 -20.60 -14.96 13.41
N ARG A 233 -20.56 -16.18 12.86
CA ARG A 233 -20.10 -17.37 13.57
C ARG A 233 -18.62 -17.56 13.23
N GLU A 234 -17.77 -17.45 14.24
CA GLU A 234 -16.34 -17.72 14.10
C GLU A 234 -16.14 -19.15 13.60
N GLU A 235 -15.64 -19.29 12.37
CA GLU A 235 -15.18 -20.58 11.87
C GLU A 235 -13.84 -20.91 12.50
N PRO A 236 -13.58 -22.19 12.85
CA PRO A 236 -12.24 -22.59 13.25
C PRO A 236 -11.29 -22.21 12.11
N HIS A 237 -10.23 -21.46 12.43
CA HIS A 237 -9.20 -20.93 11.51
C HIS A 237 -9.41 -19.51 10.93
N TYR A 238 -10.51 -18.80 11.21
CA TYR A 238 -10.61 -17.38 10.85
C TYR A 238 -9.84 -16.49 11.84
N ASN A 239 -8.98 -15.61 11.32
CA ASN A 239 -8.32 -14.59 12.12
C ASN A 239 -9.14 -13.27 12.13
N ALA A 240 -8.71 -12.29 12.93
CA ALA A 240 -9.40 -11.01 13.07
C ALA A 240 -9.53 -10.22 11.76
N LEU A 241 -8.55 -10.31 10.85
CA LEU A 241 -8.59 -9.65 9.55
C LEU A 241 -9.58 -10.33 8.62
N ASP A 242 -9.64 -11.66 8.59
CA ASP A 242 -10.65 -12.41 7.84
C ASP A 242 -12.07 -12.03 8.30
N CYS A 243 -12.27 -11.89 9.62
CA CYS A 243 -13.54 -11.42 10.19
C CYS A 243 -13.93 -10.04 9.64
N LEU A 244 -13.02 -9.07 9.70
CA LEU A 244 -13.26 -7.71 9.22
C LEU A 244 -13.52 -7.66 7.71
N PHE A 245 -12.73 -8.40 6.92
CA PHE A 245 -12.95 -8.52 5.48
C PHE A 245 -14.35 -9.07 5.18
N HIS A 246 -14.76 -10.08 5.92
CA HIS A 246 -16.06 -10.70 5.77
C HIS A 246 -17.20 -9.75 6.17
N THR A 247 -17.07 -8.96 7.24
CA THR A 247 -18.05 -7.92 7.61
C THR A 247 -18.24 -6.91 6.49
N VAL A 248 -17.16 -6.47 5.84
CA VAL A 248 -17.24 -5.54 4.71
C VAL A 248 -17.78 -6.21 3.45
N ALA A 249 -17.49 -7.49 3.23
CA ALA A 249 -17.93 -8.23 2.05
C ALA A 249 -19.38 -8.73 2.12
N ARG A 250 -19.98 -8.88 3.32
CA ARG A 250 -21.31 -9.48 3.52
C ARG A 250 -22.51 -8.53 3.44
N ASN A 251 -22.34 -7.20 3.38
CA ASN A 251 -23.46 -6.25 3.40
C ASN A 251 -24.37 -6.24 2.15
N ASP A 252 -24.34 -7.29 1.32
CA ASP A 252 -25.34 -7.54 0.27
C ASP A 252 -26.52 -8.32 0.88
N GLY A 253 -27.41 -7.60 1.57
CA GLY A 253 -28.71 -8.07 2.06
C GLY A 253 -29.78 -7.00 1.92
#